data_AF-A0A660T7R3-F1
#
_entry.id   AF-A0A660T7R3-F1
#
_cell.length_a   1.000
_cell.length_b   1.000
_cell.length_c   1.000
_cell.angle_alpha   90.00
_cell.angle_beta   90.00
_cell.angle_gamma   90.00
#
_symmetry.space_group_name_H-M   'P 1'
#
loop_
_entity.id
_entity.type
_entity.pdbx_description
1 polymer ?
#
loop_
_entity_poly.entity_id
_entity_poly.type
_entity_poly.pdbx_seq_one_letter_code
_entity_poly.pdbx_strand_id
1 'polypeptide(L)' 'MIFHGLSDEEAAFYMKLIKQSSKQPKSFIFAMTTPTSLEWKVKDLIAELKEEHDYFKENNKA' A
#
# COMPACT_ATOMS: atom_id res chain seq x y z
N MET A 1 -2.76 -3.69 -1.77
CA MET A 1 -3.56 -3.87 -0.55
C MET A 1 -3.88 -2.50 -0.02
N ILE A 2 -5.17 -2.18 0.09
CA ILE A 2 -5.65 -0.89 0.61
C ILE A 2 -6.33 -1.19 1.95
N PHE A 3 -5.91 -0.48 2.99
CA PHE A 3 -6.44 -0.58 4.35
C PHE A 3 -7.19 0.71 4.70
N HIS A 4 -8.27 0.61 5.48
CA HIS A 4 -9.05 1.76 5.95
C HIS A 4 -9.32 1.64 7.45
N GLY A 5 -9.10 2.73 8.19
CA GLY A 5 -9.45 2.82 9.62
C GLY A 5 -8.57 2.01 10.57
N LEU A 6 -7.49 1.38 10.09
CA LEU A 6 -6.53 0.68 10.95
C LEU A 6 -5.60 1.66 11.67
N SER A 7 -5.19 1.29 12.88
CA SER A 7 -4.02 1.90 13.51
C SER A 7 -2.73 1.50 12.77
N ASP A 8 -1.66 2.27 12.99
CA ASP A 8 -0.35 1.96 12.41
C ASP A 8 0.18 0.59 12.87
N GLU A 9 -0.10 0.20 14.12
CA GLU A 9 0.30 -1.09 14.68
C GLU A 9 -0.43 -2.26 13.99
N GLU A 10 -1.74 -2.13 13.78
CA GLU A 10 -2.54 -3.13 13.06
C GLU A 10 -2.11 -3.23 11.60
N ALA A 11 -1.94 -2.09 10.93
CA ALA A 11 -1.47 -2.05 9.54
C ALA A 11 -0.10 -2.74 9.39
N ALA A 12 0.85 -2.42 10.28
CA ALA A 12 2.17 -3.06 10.29
C ALA A 12 2.10 -4.57 10.55
N PHE A 13 1.23 -5.00 11.47
CA PHE A 13 0.99 -6.42 11.76
C PHE A 13 0.51 -7.17 10.51
N TYR A 14 -0.53 -6.66 9.82
CA TYR A 14 -1.07 -7.30 8.63
C TYR A 14 -0.08 -7.28 7.45
N MET A 15 0.63 -6.17 7.25
CA MET A 15 1.69 -6.08 6.24
C MET A 15 2.75 -7.16 6.45
N LYS A 16 3.19 -7.39 7.69
CA LYS A 16 4.15 -8.43 8.04
C LYS A 16 3.61 -9.82 7.74
N LEU A 17 2.37 -10.11 8.16
CA LEU A 17 1.70 -11.39 7.90
C LEU A 17 1.64 -11.70 6.40
N ILE A 18 1.15 -10.74 5.59
CA ILE A 18 1.00 -10.90 4.14
C ILE A 18 2.37 -11.12 3.47
N LYS A 19 3.39 -10.35 3.87
CA LYS A 19 4.75 -10.51 3.35
C LYS A 19 5.32 -11.89 3.69
N GLN A 20 5.09 -12.41 4.89
CA GLN A 20 5.56 -13.73 5.32
C GLN A 20 4.88 -14.89 4.60
N SER A 21 3.59 -14.74 4.26
CA SER A 21 2.82 -15.79 3.57
C SER A 21 2.99 -15.80 2.05
N SER A 22 3.67 -14.81 1.46
CA SER A 22 3.80 -14.68 0.01
C SER A 22 5.17 -15.09 -0.52
N LYS A 23 5.17 -15.73 -1.70
CA LYS A 23 6.39 -16.02 -2.46
C LYS A 23 7.00 -14.78 -3.14
N GLN A 24 6.26 -13.68 -3.24
CA GLN A 24 6.70 -12.43 -3.89
C GLN A 24 6.33 -11.21 -3.02
N PRO A 25 6.93 -11.04 -1.84
CA PRO A 25 6.53 -9.98 -0.91
C PRO A 25 6.75 -8.55 -1.46
N LYS A 26 7.70 -8.38 -2.39
CA LYS A 26 8.03 -7.07 -3.01
C LYS A 26 7.06 -6.64 -4.13
N SER A 27 6.15 -7.52 -4.57
CA SER A 27 5.16 -7.20 -5.61
C SER A 27 3.94 -6.47 -5.05
N PHE A 28 3.74 -6.48 -3.73
CA PHE A 28 2.60 -5.80 -3.12
C PHE A 28 2.88 -4.32 -2.92
N ILE A 29 1.88 -3.53 -3.29
CA ILE A 29 1.72 -2.14 -2.85
C ILE A 29 0.84 -2.17 -1.61
N PHE A 30 1.26 -1.52 -0.53
CA PHE A 30 0.46 -1.36 0.69
C PHE A 30 0.14 0.12 0.87
N ALA A 31 -1.14 0.42 1.13
CA ALA A 31 -1.61 1.79 1.28
C ALA A 31 -2.69 1.87 2.35
N MET A 32 -2.72 3.00 3.07
CA MET A 32 -3.82 3.40 3.95
C MET A 32 -4.67 4.43 3.22
N THR A 33 -5.99 4.29 3.25
CA THR A 33 -6.88 5.33 2.75
C THR A 33 -6.79 6.56 3.65
N THR A 34 -6.69 7.72 3.04
CA THR A 34 -6.92 9.04 3.66
C THR A 34 -8.34 9.52 3.38
N PRO A 35 -8.85 10.53 4.12
CA PRO A 35 -10.15 11.15 3.82
C PRO A 35 -10.26 11.59 2.35
N THR A 36 -9.17 12.11 1.78
CA THR A 36 -9.12 12.51 0.37
C THR A 36 -9.25 11.32 -0.58
N SER A 37 -8.48 10.24 -0.34
CA SER A 37 -8.45 9.08 -1.25
C SER A 37 -9.78 8.31 -1.32
N LEU A 38 -10.65 8.46 -0.31
CA LEU A 38 -11.98 7.83 -0.30
C LEU A 38 -12.94 8.42 -1.33
N GLU A 39 -12.74 9.69 -1.69
CA GLU A 39 -13.54 10.38 -2.70
C GLU A 39 -13.06 10.08 -4.13
N TRP A 40 -11.94 9.35 -4.27
CA TRP A 40 -11.35 9.08 -5.57
C TRP A 40 -12.00 7.86 -6.21
N LYS A 41 -12.06 7.85 -7.54
CA LYS A 41 -12.38 6.62 -8.26
C LYS A 41 -11.26 5.62 -7.98
N VAL A 42 -11.64 4.37 -7.70
CA VAL A 42 -10.71 3.28 -7.42
C VAL A 42 -9.61 3.17 -8.49
N LYS A 43 -9.95 3.36 -9.77
CA LYS A 43 -8.98 3.33 -10.88
C LYS A 43 -7.88 4.41 -10.76
N ASP A 44 -8.24 5.60 -10.30
CA ASP A 44 -7.34 6.75 -10.21
C ASP A 44 -6.48 6.60 -8.96
N LEU A 45 -7.06 6.12 -7.85
CA LEU A 45 -6.30 5.73 -6.65
C LEU A 45 -5.27 4.63 -6.93
N ILE A 46 -5.64 3.59 -7.69
CA ILE A 46 -4.69 2.51 -8.04
C ILE A 46 -3.55 3.04 -8.93
N ALA A 47 -3.85 3.96 -9.85
CA ALA A 47 -2.83 4.55 -10.71
C ALA A 47 -1.80 5.35 -9.89
N GLU A 48 -2.27 6.21 -8.98
CA GLU A 48 -1.42 6.98 -8.08
C GLU A 48 -0.54 6.08 -7.22
N LEU A 49 -1.14 5.09 -6.54
CA LEU A 49 -0.41 4.17 -5.66
C LEU A 49 0.66 3.36 -6.41
N LYS A 50 0.43 3.08 -7.69
CA LYS A 50 1.43 2.41 -8.53
C LYS A 50 2.58 3.34 -8.86
N GLU A 51 2.29 4.57 -9.25
CA GLU A 51 3.31 5.58 -9.56
C GLU A 51 4.19 5.86 -8.34
N GLU A 52 3.58 6.08 -7.17
CA GLU A 52 4.33 6.26 -5.91
C GLU A 52 5.23 5.06 -5.61
N HIS A 53 4.71 3.84 -5.72
CA HIS A 53 5.49 2.62 -5.44
C HIS A 53 6.66 2.42 -6.40
N ASP A 54 6.46 2.70 -7.69
CA ASP A 54 7.50 2.61 -8.69
C ASP A 54 8.58 3.68 -8.44
N TYR A 55 8.18 4.91 -8.09
CA TYR A 55 9.09 5.98 -7.67
C TYR A 55 9.91 5.60 -6.42
N PHE A 56 9.30 4.99 -5.40
CA PHE A 56 9.99 4.57 -4.19
C PHE A 56 11.00 3.43 -4.43
N LYS A 57 10.68 2.52 -5.35
CA LYS A 57 11.58 1.45 -5.79
C LYS A 57 12.81 1.99 -6.50
N GLU A 58 12.63 2.90 -7.46
CA GLU A 58 13.72 3.46 -8.24
C GLU A 58 14.69 4.28 -7.38
N ASN A 59 14.18 4.90 -6.31
CA ASN A 59 14.96 5.77 -5.45
C ASN A 59 15.49 5.12 -4.15
N ASN A 60 15.46 3.77 -4.03
CA ASN A 60 15.97 3.02 -2.86
C ASN A 60 15.46 3.53 -1.50
N LYS A 61 14.20 3.97 -1.43
CA LYS A 61 13.54 4.44 -0.20
C LYS A 61 12.52 3.42 0.36
N ALA A 62 12.57 2.17 -0.09
CA ALA A 62 11.59 1.12 0.19
C ALA A 62 12.18 -0.11 0.90
#